data_AF-A0A966C6D3-F1
#
_entry.id   AF-A0A966C6D3-F1
#
_cell.length_a   1.000
_cell.length_b   1.000
_cell.length_c   1.000
_cell.angle_alpha   90.00
_cell.angle_beta   90.00
_cell.angle_gamma   90.00
#
_symmetry.space_group_name_H-M   'P 1'
#
loop_
_entity.id
_entity.type
_entity.pdbx_description
1 polymer ?
#
loop_
_entity_poly.entity_id
_entity_poly.type
_entity_poly.pdbx_seq_one_letter_code
_entity_poly.pdbx_strand_id
1 'polypeptide(L)'
;MKAQRASAAAVILAYLSLTTSGCMSVRARAGRTTDGPGGAVAVEVFADDSARRANRPGPAGLMGELQRKKAGHWDTVFRSMNPTWAVTGLPPGTYRVSFPARLDDAGNIVRMNPKVKSVAVKEGRVSEVEVVLDHVSTGLVVVGVIAAVAAAVVLSDFLSDHDLPLPPLPPPEFAEIAIQVSLDLAANAEWVAVSDSLPPVVTSHFPAKGARVAASRARVVFSLSEPLQAASVRSTAVTVMGEEAGIVPGVVSYDTLRWLIIWEPAEDLPRGDTLHVTLDPGQVEDLAGNEPVSPMSFTFSTDE
;
A
#
# COMPACT_ATOMS: atom_id res chain seq x y z
N MET A 1 -8.41 68.80 -11.09
CA MET A 1 -8.95 67.46 -11.41
C MET A 1 -7.91 66.43 -10.98
N LYS A 2 -8.20 65.65 -9.92
CA LYS A 2 -7.25 64.71 -9.30
C LYS A 2 -7.89 63.31 -9.18
N ALA A 3 -7.14 62.34 -9.71
CA ALA A 3 -6.80 61.01 -9.20
C ALA A 3 -7.84 59.89 -8.98
N GLN A 4 -7.46 58.75 -9.58
CA GLN A 4 -7.87 57.35 -9.38
C GLN A 4 -8.06 56.91 -7.91
N ARG A 5 -8.92 55.89 -7.70
CA ARG A 5 -8.56 54.59 -7.10
C ARG A 5 -9.76 53.62 -7.10
N ALA A 6 -9.53 52.42 -7.62
CA ALA A 6 -10.36 51.23 -7.43
C ALA A 6 -9.97 50.53 -6.12
N SER A 7 -10.91 49.83 -5.45
CA SER A 7 -10.70 48.58 -4.69
C SER A 7 -11.92 48.22 -3.82
N ALA A 8 -12.29 46.94 -3.83
CA ALA A 8 -12.83 46.10 -2.73
C ALA A 8 -13.82 45.08 -3.31
N ALA A 9 -13.37 43.90 -3.72
CA ALA A 9 -13.11 42.73 -2.86
C ALA A 9 -14.40 42.02 -2.44
N ALA A 10 -14.76 40.97 -3.18
CA ALA A 10 -15.58 39.87 -2.70
C ALA A 10 -15.10 38.60 -3.38
N VAL A 11 -14.03 37.99 -2.83
CA VAL A 11 -13.67 36.61 -3.16
C VAL A 11 -14.33 35.75 -2.08
N ILE A 12 -15.48 35.20 -2.43
CA ILE A 12 -16.09 34.10 -1.68
C ILE A 12 -15.22 32.87 -1.97
N LEU A 13 -14.47 32.43 -0.96
CA LEU A 13 -13.75 31.16 -0.99
C LEU A 13 -14.80 30.04 -0.84
N ALA A 14 -15.37 29.60 -1.95
CA ALA A 14 -16.15 28.37 -1.98
C ALA A 14 -15.16 27.20 -1.93
N TYR A 15 -15.15 26.51 -0.79
CA TYR A 15 -14.57 25.19 -0.61
C TYR A 15 -15.10 24.25 -1.69
N LEU A 16 -14.31 24.05 -2.74
CA LEU A 16 -14.58 23.01 -3.73
C LEU A 16 -13.88 21.74 -3.24
N SER A 17 -14.68 20.85 -2.68
CA SER A 17 -14.33 19.47 -2.37
C SER A 17 -13.52 18.85 -3.52
N LEU A 18 -12.25 18.56 -3.25
CA LEU A 18 -11.34 17.83 -4.14
C LEU A 18 -11.83 16.39 -4.29
N THR A 19 -12.83 16.18 -5.15
CA THR A 19 -13.08 14.89 -5.79
C THR A 19 -12.21 14.80 -7.04
N THR A 20 -10.89 14.94 -6.88
CA THR A 20 -9.96 14.76 -7.99
C THR A 20 -9.56 13.30 -8.05
N SER A 21 -10.08 12.61 -9.06
CA SER A 21 -9.49 11.37 -9.57
C SER A 21 -8.06 11.69 -10.05
N GLY A 22 -7.10 11.71 -9.12
CA GLY A 22 -5.68 11.80 -9.42
C GLY A 22 -5.29 10.66 -10.35
N CYS A 23 -4.55 10.97 -11.41
CA CYS A 23 -4.21 10.03 -12.47
C CYS A 23 -3.18 9.00 -12.01
N MET A 24 -3.57 8.00 -11.22
CA MET A 24 -2.67 6.93 -10.80
C MET A 24 -1.92 6.34 -12.00
N SER A 25 -0.59 6.39 -11.95
CA SER A 25 0.30 5.88 -12.99
C SER A 25 0.96 4.59 -12.52
N VAL A 26 0.98 3.57 -13.39
CA VAL A 26 1.66 2.30 -13.12
C VAL A 26 2.64 2.03 -14.25
N ARG A 27 3.92 1.98 -13.93
CA ARG A 27 5.02 1.76 -14.88
C ARG A 27 5.68 0.44 -14.55
N ALA A 28 6.03 -0.33 -15.57
CA ALA A 28 6.79 -1.56 -15.40
C ALA A 28 8.10 -1.42 -16.18
N ARG A 29 9.22 -1.80 -15.58
CA ARG A 29 10.55 -1.80 -16.19
C ARG A 29 11.21 -3.16 -15.97
N ALA A 30 12.04 -3.58 -16.91
CA ALA A 30 12.94 -4.70 -16.67
C ALA A 30 14.00 -4.23 -15.67
N GLY A 31 13.99 -4.83 -14.48
CA GLY A 31 14.87 -4.50 -13.37
C GLY A 31 16.12 -5.38 -13.33
N ARG A 32 16.71 -5.43 -12.13
CA ARG A 32 17.95 -6.17 -11.81
C ARG A 32 17.83 -7.68 -12.04
N THR A 33 18.97 -8.36 -12.06
CA THR A 33 19.00 -9.83 -11.99
C THR A 33 18.67 -10.29 -10.58
N THR A 34 18.04 -11.46 -10.46
CA THR A 34 17.79 -12.13 -9.18
C THR A 34 18.54 -13.45 -9.17
N ASP A 35 19.14 -13.79 -8.04
CA ASP A 35 19.67 -15.12 -7.79
C ASP A 35 18.50 -16.05 -7.42
N GLY A 36 18.59 -17.32 -7.81
CA GLY A 36 17.54 -18.32 -7.56
C GLY A 36 16.70 -18.70 -8.79
N PRO A 37 15.96 -19.82 -8.72
CA PRO A 37 15.15 -20.27 -9.84
C PRO A 37 13.95 -19.35 -10.09
N GLY A 38 13.50 -19.22 -11.35
CA GLY A 38 12.38 -18.36 -11.72
C GLY A 38 12.74 -16.87 -11.86
N GLY A 39 11.71 -16.02 -11.94
CA GLY A 39 11.84 -14.56 -12.01
C GLY A 39 11.19 -13.87 -10.81
N ALA A 40 11.13 -12.54 -10.84
CA ALA A 40 10.52 -11.78 -9.76
C ALA A 40 9.69 -10.59 -10.24
N VAL A 41 8.76 -10.14 -9.39
CA VAL A 41 8.07 -8.86 -9.52
C VAL A 41 8.28 -8.08 -8.24
N ALA A 42 8.76 -6.85 -8.35
CA ALA A 42 8.91 -5.92 -7.25
C ALA A 42 8.00 -4.71 -7.47
N VAL A 43 7.33 -4.24 -6.43
CA VAL A 43 6.38 -3.13 -6.51
C VAL A 43 6.72 -2.07 -5.47
N GLU A 44 6.70 -0.81 -5.92
CA GLU A 44 6.84 0.36 -5.07
C GLU A 44 5.72 1.35 -5.38
N VAL A 45 5.05 1.81 -4.32
CA VAL A 45 3.95 2.77 -4.38
C VAL A 45 4.41 4.09 -3.78
N PHE A 46 4.13 5.18 -4.47
CA PHE A 46 4.44 6.54 -4.07
C PHE A 46 3.18 7.40 -4.08
N ALA A 47 3.05 8.28 -3.09
CA ALA A 47 1.92 9.18 -2.96
C ALA A 47 1.85 10.13 -4.16
N ASP A 48 3.00 10.71 -4.53
CA ASP A 48 3.12 11.66 -5.62
C ASP A 48 4.52 11.59 -6.28
N ASP A 49 4.73 12.41 -7.31
CA ASP A 49 6.02 12.47 -8.02
C ASP A 49 7.18 12.98 -7.14
N SER A 50 6.91 13.76 -6.09
CA SER A 50 7.92 14.25 -5.15
C SER A 50 8.36 13.15 -4.20
N ALA A 51 7.43 12.37 -3.66
CA ALA A 51 7.69 11.18 -2.87
C ALA A 51 8.50 10.16 -3.69
N ARG A 52 8.12 9.95 -4.96
CA ARG A 52 8.90 9.11 -5.89
C ARG A 52 10.32 9.61 -6.09
N ARG A 53 10.52 10.90 -6.38
CA ARG A 53 11.86 11.48 -6.57
C ARG A 53 12.72 11.38 -5.30
N ALA A 54 12.09 11.47 -4.13
CA ALA A 54 12.76 11.35 -2.85
C ALA A 54 12.89 9.90 -2.36
N ASN A 55 12.49 8.91 -3.17
CA ASN A 55 12.41 7.50 -2.79
C ASN A 55 11.73 7.26 -1.43
N ARG A 56 10.54 7.85 -1.26
CA ARG A 56 9.71 7.70 -0.06
C ARG A 56 8.44 6.92 -0.41
N PRO A 57 8.48 5.57 -0.37
CA PRO A 57 7.30 4.76 -0.61
C PRO A 57 6.20 5.04 0.41
N GLY A 58 4.97 4.95 -0.04
CA GLY A 58 3.77 5.24 0.74
C GLY A 58 2.66 5.75 -0.18
N PRO A 59 1.43 5.86 0.32
CA PRO A 59 0.96 5.37 1.61
C PRO A 59 0.76 3.85 1.63
N ALA A 60 0.73 3.26 2.84
CA ALA A 60 0.24 1.90 3.04
C ALA A 60 -1.29 1.84 2.90
N GLY A 61 -1.85 0.63 2.87
CA GLY A 61 -3.30 0.43 2.80
C GLY A 61 -3.86 0.37 1.38
N LEU A 62 -3.04 0.56 0.34
CA LEU A 62 -3.43 0.31 -1.04
C LEU A 62 -3.34 -1.19 -1.35
N MET A 63 -4.45 -1.83 -1.73
CA MET A 63 -4.46 -3.27 -1.99
C MET A 63 -3.77 -3.59 -3.31
N GLY A 64 -2.49 -3.98 -3.25
CA GLY A 64 -1.77 -4.52 -4.39
C GLY A 64 -2.09 -5.99 -4.61
N GLU A 65 -2.49 -6.35 -5.83
CA GLU A 65 -2.71 -7.73 -6.27
C GLU A 65 -1.77 -8.08 -7.41
N LEU A 66 -1.01 -9.17 -7.27
CA LEU A 66 -0.26 -9.79 -8.36
C LEU A 66 -1.06 -11.00 -8.87
N GLN A 67 -1.28 -11.03 -10.19
CA GLN A 67 -2.05 -12.09 -10.82
C GLN A 67 -1.29 -12.70 -11.99
N ARG A 68 -1.34 -14.03 -12.13
CA ARG A 68 -0.74 -14.79 -13.23
C ARG A 68 -1.81 -15.15 -14.26
N LYS A 69 -1.47 -15.01 -15.55
CA LYS A 69 -2.34 -15.50 -16.63
C LYS A 69 -2.23 -17.02 -16.74
N LYS A 70 -3.34 -17.74 -16.59
CA LYS A 70 -3.45 -19.19 -16.85
C LYS A 70 -4.67 -19.46 -17.72
N ALA A 71 -4.55 -20.28 -18.76
CA ALA A 71 -5.66 -20.75 -19.60
C ALA A 71 -6.78 -19.70 -19.90
N GLY A 72 -6.42 -18.45 -20.17
CA GLY A 72 -7.35 -17.35 -20.47
C GLY A 72 -7.93 -16.59 -19.26
N HIS A 73 -7.71 -17.03 -18.03
CA HIS A 73 -8.10 -16.37 -16.78
C HIS A 73 -6.88 -15.81 -16.02
N TRP A 74 -7.16 -15.01 -14.99
CA TRP A 74 -6.16 -14.39 -14.13
C TRP A 74 -6.31 -14.93 -12.71
N ASP A 75 -5.31 -15.66 -12.24
CA ASP A 75 -5.24 -16.18 -10.88
C ASP A 75 -4.46 -15.21 -10.01
N THR A 76 -5.00 -14.82 -8.87
CA THR A 76 -4.22 -14.09 -7.86
C THR A 76 -3.19 -15.02 -7.25
N VAL A 77 -1.94 -14.57 -7.20
CA VAL A 77 -0.80 -15.33 -6.65
C VAL A 77 -0.14 -14.63 -5.46
N PHE A 78 -0.42 -13.34 -5.27
CA PHE A 78 0.07 -12.59 -4.11
C PHE A 78 -0.77 -11.33 -3.89
N ARG A 79 -0.89 -10.92 -2.63
CA ARG A 79 -1.54 -9.66 -2.21
C ARG A 79 -0.70 -8.99 -1.14
N SER A 80 -0.61 -7.66 -1.17
CA SER A 80 -0.06 -6.88 -0.04
C SER A 80 -0.62 -5.46 -0.05
N MET A 81 -0.79 -4.91 1.14
CA MET A 81 -1.14 -3.50 1.37
C MET A 81 0.07 -2.65 1.77
N ASN A 82 1.26 -3.26 1.83
CA ASN A 82 2.49 -2.50 2.03
C ASN A 82 2.81 -1.70 0.76
N PRO A 83 3.40 -0.50 0.89
CA PRO A 83 3.79 0.30 -0.27
C PRO A 83 5.00 -0.28 -1.01
N THR A 84 5.73 -1.21 -0.40
CA THR A 84 6.87 -1.89 -1.01
C THR A 84 6.76 -3.39 -0.75
N TRP A 85 6.86 -4.20 -1.80
CA TRP A 85 6.88 -5.65 -1.72
C TRP A 85 7.50 -6.28 -2.97
N ALA A 86 7.97 -7.52 -2.85
CA ALA A 86 8.46 -8.29 -3.97
C ALA A 86 7.97 -9.73 -3.87
N VAL A 87 7.90 -10.42 -5.00
CA VAL A 87 7.63 -11.86 -5.08
C VAL A 87 8.69 -12.45 -6.00
N THR A 88 9.47 -13.40 -5.48
CA THR A 88 10.54 -14.10 -6.20
C THR A 88 10.10 -15.51 -6.58
N GLY A 89 10.94 -16.29 -7.26
CA GLY A 89 10.60 -17.67 -7.63
C GLY A 89 9.44 -17.79 -8.62
N LEU A 90 9.00 -16.70 -9.25
CA LEU A 90 7.84 -16.70 -10.12
C LEU A 90 8.16 -17.44 -11.43
N PRO A 91 7.33 -18.43 -11.83
CA PRO A 91 7.51 -19.07 -13.11
C PRO A 91 7.43 -18.05 -14.26
N PRO A 92 8.28 -18.17 -15.31
CA PRO A 92 8.19 -17.29 -16.46
C PRO A 92 6.78 -17.25 -17.06
N GLY A 93 6.35 -16.07 -17.49
CA GLY A 93 5.00 -15.90 -18.03
C GLY A 93 4.48 -14.47 -17.99
N THR A 94 3.19 -14.34 -18.28
CA THR A 94 2.48 -13.06 -18.22
C THR A 94 1.78 -12.89 -16.88
N TYR A 95 2.09 -11.79 -16.21
CA TYR A 95 1.50 -11.37 -14.96
C TYR A 95 0.84 -10.00 -15.14
N ARG A 96 0.03 -9.60 -14.16
CA ARG A 96 -0.43 -8.24 -14.02
C ARG A 96 -0.44 -7.83 -12.56
N VAL A 97 -0.16 -6.56 -12.31
CA VAL A 97 -0.35 -5.92 -11.02
C VAL A 97 -1.59 -5.04 -11.10
N SER A 98 -2.44 -5.07 -10.08
CA SER A 98 -3.62 -4.22 -10.00
C SER A 98 -3.90 -3.71 -8.59
N PHE A 99 -4.62 -2.57 -8.51
CA PHE A 99 -4.96 -1.91 -7.25
C PHE A 99 -6.46 -1.63 -7.17
N PRO A 100 -7.29 -2.62 -6.77
CA PRO A 100 -8.75 -2.52 -6.85
C PRO A 100 -9.40 -1.80 -5.66
N ALA A 101 -8.68 -1.58 -4.56
CA ALA A 101 -9.21 -0.92 -3.38
C ALA A 101 -8.09 -0.35 -2.51
N ARG A 102 -8.47 0.47 -1.53
CA ARG A 102 -7.62 0.96 -0.45
C ARG A 102 -8.36 0.90 0.89
N LEU A 103 -7.62 0.95 1.98
CA LEU A 103 -8.18 1.23 3.31
C LEU A 103 -8.35 2.74 3.51
N ASP A 104 -9.39 3.13 4.24
CA ASP A 104 -9.48 4.45 4.87
C ASP A 104 -8.82 4.44 6.26
N ASP A 105 -8.81 5.59 6.95
CA ASP A 105 -8.15 5.76 8.24
C ASP A 105 -8.80 4.95 9.38
N ALA A 106 -10.01 4.41 9.17
CA ALA A 106 -10.68 3.51 10.10
C ALA A 106 -10.49 2.02 9.71
N GLY A 107 -9.76 1.73 8.64
CA GLY A 107 -9.54 0.38 8.13
C GLY A 107 -10.72 -0.18 7.32
N ASN A 108 -11.65 0.66 6.86
CA ASN A 108 -12.71 0.23 5.95
C ASN A 108 -12.20 0.14 4.52
N ILE A 109 -12.76 -0.81 3.75
CA ILE A 109 -12.37 -1.04 2.37
C ILE A 109 -13.11 -0.06 1.44
N VAL A 110 -12.35 0.85 0.82
CA VAL A 110 -12.83 1.78 -0.20
C VAL A 110 -12.44 1.26 -1.59
N ARG A 111 -13.44 0.90 -2.40
CA ARG A 111 -13.21 0.40 -3.77
C ARG A 111 -12.69 1.51 -4.67
N MET A 112 -11.80 1.13 -5.58
CA MET A 112 -11.21 2.01 -6.57
C MET A 112 -11.47 1.47 -7.98
N ASN A 113 -11.40 2.35 -8.99
CA ASN A 113 -11.34 1.89 -10.37
C ASN A 113 -9.93 1.31 -10.61
N PRO A 114 -9.77 -0.01 -10.80
CA PRO A 114 -8.46 -0.64 -10.79
C PRO A 114 -7.61 -0.17 -11.97
N LYS A 115 -6.43 0.38 -11.70
CA LYS A 115 -5.37 0.46 -12.72
C LYS A 115 -4.65 -0.87 -12.76
N VAL A 116 -4.56 -1.43 -13.96
CA VAL A 116 -3.95 -2.73 -14.21
C VAL A 116 -2.71 -2.54 -15.08
N LYS A 117 -1.60 -3.15 -14.69
CA LYS A 117 -0.37 -3.16 -15.47
C LYS A 117 0.10 -4.57 -15.74
N SER A 118 0.17 -4.94 -17.02
CA SER A 118 0.77 -6.21 -17.44
C SER A 118 2.28 -6.17 -17.28
N VAL A 119 2.85 -7.29 -16.82
CA VAL A 119 4.27 -7.49 -16.52
C VAL A 119 4.70 -8.85 -17.09
N ALA A 120 5.86 -8.90 -17.75
CA ALA A 120 6.42 -10.15 -18.26
C ALA A 120 7.51 -10.63 -17.31
N VAL A 121 7.27 -11.77 -16.65
CA VAL A 121 8.27 -12.40 -15.77
C VAL A 121 9.15 -13.30 -16.62
N LYS A 122 10.46 -13.14 -16.45
CA LYS A 122 11.50 -13.94 -17.10
C LYS A 122 12.43 -14.50 -16.04
N GLU A 123 12.99 -15.66 -16.32
CA GLU A 123 13.96 -16.31 -15.45
C GLU A 123 15.17 -15.40 -15.16
N GLY A 124 15.61 -15.38 -13.91
CA GLY A 124 16.72 -14.58 -13.41
C GLY A 124 16.50 -13.07 -13.48
N ARG A 125 15.29 -12.58 -13.72
CA ARG A 125 14.99 -11.14 -13.83
C ARG A 125 13.91 -10.68 -12.88
N VAL A 126 14.13 -9.49 -12.32
CA VAL A 126 13.12 -8.75 -11.58
C VAL A 126 12.37 -7.83 -12.54
N SER A 127 11.04 -7.82 -12.45
CA SER A 127 10.22 -6.81 -13.10
C SER A 127 9.79 -5.79 -12.06
N GLU A 128 10.30 -4.57 -12.17
CA GLU A 128 10.02 -3.48 -11.24
C GLU A 128 8.75 -2.75 -11.68
N VAL A 129 7.81 -2.55 -10.76
CA VAL A 129 6.55 -1.85 -10.96
C VAL A 129 6.48 -0.65 -10.03
N GLU A 130 6.58 0.53 -10.61
CA GLU A 130 6.40 1.79 -9.88
C GLU A 130 4.96 2.27 -10.02
N VAL A 131 4.36 2.67 -8.90
CA VAL A 131 3.02 3.24 -8.81
C VAL A 131 3.12 4.63 -8.23
N VAL A 132 2.50 5.61 -8.88
CA VAL A 132 2.36 6.98 -8.34
C VAL A 132 0.89 7.30 -8.30
N LEU A 133 0.34 7.54 -7.11
CA LEU A 133 -1.10 7.77 -6.90
C LEU A 133 -1.54 9.10 -7.50
N ASP A 134 -0.89 10.19 -7.11
CA ASP A 134 -1.13 11.53 -7.63
C ASP A 134 -0.03 11.91 -8.62
N HIS A 135 -0.16 11.37 -9.84
CA HIS A 135 0.72 11.72 -10.94
C HIS A 135 0.13 12.87 -11.78
N VAL A 136 0.90 13.95 -11.93
CA VAL A 136 0.58 15.03 -12.87
C VAL A 136 1.39 14.80 -14.13
N SER A 137 0.72 14.52 -15.26
CA SER A 137 1.43 14.31 -16.52
C SER A 137 2.06 15.63 -17.00
N THR A 138 3.34 15.60 -17.34
CA THR A 138 4.08 16.76 -17.87
C THR A 138 3.50 17.25 -19.21
N GLY A 139 2.64 16.47 -19.86
CA GLY A 139 1.97 16.81 -21.12
C GLY A 139 0.80 17.79 -20.99
N LEU A 140 0.22 17.96 -19.79
CA LEU A 140 -0.79 19.00 -19.51
C LEU A 140 -0.17 20.37 -19.18
N VAL A 141 1.10 20.37 -18.73
CA VAL A 141 1.84 21.60 -18.43
C VAL A 141 2.09 22.40 -19.71
N VAL A 142 2.31 21.76 -20.86
CA VAL A 142 2.63 22.47 -22.12
C VAL A 142 1.44 23.21 -22.73
N VAL A 143 0.20 22.72 -22.57
CA VAL A 143 -1.00 23.44 -23.07
C VAL A 143 -1.42 24.57 -22.12
N GLY A 144 -1.19 24.42 -20.81
CA GLY A 144 -1.44 25.47 -19.81
C GLY A 144 -0.37 26.57 -19.76
N VAL A 145 0.88 26.27 -20.13
CA VAL A 145 1.99 27.25 -20.10
C VAL A 145 1.83 28.35 -21.16
N ILE A 146 1.16 28.12 -22.30
CA ILE A 146 0.91 29.21 -23.26
C ILE A 146 -0.08 30.24 -22.69
N ALA A 147 -1.02 29.83 -21.83
CA ALA A 147 -1.94 30.75 -21.15
C ALA A 147 -1.31 31.41 -19.91
N ALA A 148 -0.40 30.70 -19.20
CA ALA A 148 0.23 31.20 -17.97
C ALA A 148 1.46 32.11 -18.21
N VAL A 149 2.07 32.10 -19.40
CA VAL A 149 3.17 33.03 -19.75
C VAL A 149 2.71 34.51 -19.72
N ALA A 150 1.41 34.79 -19.89
CA ALA A 150 0.87 36.14 -19.72
C ALA A 150 0.77 36.58 -18.24
N ALA A 151 0.77 35.64 -17.28
CA ALA A 151 0.67 35.91 -15.85
C ALA A 151 2.03 35.88 -15.11
N ALA A 152 3.06 35.28 -15.71
CA ALA A 152 4.40 35.16 -15.12
C ALA A 152 5.25 36.44 -15.12
N VAL A 153 4.82 37.52 -15.79
CA VAL A 153 5.52 38.81 -15.80
C VAL A 153 5.38 39.58 -14.46
N VAL A 154 4.48 39.16 -13.57
CA VAL A 154 4.22 39.88 -12.31
C VAL A 154 4.98 39.28 -11.10
N LEU A 155 5.57 38.08 -11.20
CA LEU A 155 6.22 37.40 -10.07
C LEU A 155 7.76 37.45 -10.09
N SER A 156 8.39 37.88 -11.19
CA SER A 156 9.85 38.02 -11.27
C SER A 156 10.42 39.19 -10.48
N ASP A 157 9.61 40.23 -10.21
CA ASP A 157 10.04 41.41 -9.46
C ASP A 157 10.18 41.16 -7.95
N PHE A 158 9.63 40.06 -7.41
CA PHE A 158 9.65 39.79 -5.97
C PHE A 158 10.80 38.88 -5.51
N LEU A 159 11.36 38.05 -6.39
CA LEU A 159 12.39 37.06 -6.02
C LEU A 159 13.83 37.52 -6.28
N SER A 160 14.03 38.74 -6.80
CA SER A 160 15.36 39.28 -7.10
C SER A 160 16.04 39.96 -5.89
N ASP A 161 15.39 40.01 -4.71
CA ASP A 161 15.85 40.83 -3.57
C ASP A 161 16.29 40.03 -2.31
N HIS A 162 16.32 38.70 -2.36
CA HIS A 162 16.76 37.89 -1.21
C HIS A 162 17.66 36.71 -1.63
N ASP A 163 18.98 36.95 -1.65
CA ASP A 163 20.06 35.95 -1.77
C ASP A 163 19.96 34.88 -0.67
N LEU A 164 19.34 33.73 -0.96
CA LEU A 164 19.31 32.57 -0.06
C LEU A 164 20.23 31.45 -0.58
N PRO A 165 21.14 30.91 0.26
CA PRO A 165 22.07 29.86 -0.13
C PRO A 165 21.38 28.51 -0.34
N LEU A 166 21.92 27.72 -1.28
CA LEU A 166 21.45 26.37 -1.60
C LEU A 166 21.62 25.42 -0.40
N PRO A 167 20.60 24.60 -0.06
CA PRO A 167 20.71 23.63 1.03
C PRO A 167 21.67 22.49 0.68
N PRO A 168 22.44 21.96 1.65
CA PRO A 168 23.43 20.91 1.42
C PRO A 168 22.79 19.56 1.09
N LEU A 169 23.49 18.75 0.28
CA LEU A 169 23.09 17.40 -0.09
C LEU A 169 23.19 16.46 1.13
N PRO A 170 22.17 15.62 1.42
CA PRO A 170 22.26 14.64 2.50
C PRO A 170 23.09 13.39 2.09
N PRO A 171 23.92 12.84 3.02
CA PRO A 171 24.76 11.66 2.83
C PRO A 171 24.00 10.31 2.93
N PRO A 172 24.63 9.17 2.55
CA PRO A 172 23.95 7.90 2.30
C PRO A 172 24.11 6.91 3.46
N GLU A 173 23.02 6.55 4.14
CA GLU A 173 22.90 5.25 4.80
C GLU A 173 21.45 4.93 5.21
N PHE A 174 20.85 3.97 4.50
CA PHE A 174 19.59 3.31 4.87
C PHE A 174 19.86 1.81 4.97
N ALA A 175 20.28 1.37 6.15
CA ALA A 175 20.15 -0.03 6.53
C ALA A 175 18.85 -0.14 7.35
N GLU A 176 17.99 -1.07 6.92
CA GLU A 176 16.89 -1.66 7.70
C GLU A 176 15.63 -0.84 7.98
N ILE A 177 14.79 -0.61 6.96
CA ILE A 177 13.33 -0.87 7.06
C ILE A 177 12.82 -1.31 5.68
N ALA A 178 13.21 -2.51 5.25
CA ALA A 178 12.57 -3.21 4.14
C ALA A 178 12.18 -4.58 4.65
N ILE A 179 10.88 -4.84 4.83
CA ILE A 179 10.40 -6.21 4.98
C ILE A 179 10.46 -6.83 3.59
N GLN A 180 11.58 -7.47 3.27
CA GLN A 180 11.68 -8.36 2.11
C GLN A 180 10.86 -9.62 2.40
N VAL A 181 9.60 -9.65 1.97
CA VAL A 181 8.88 -10.92 1.85
C VAL A 181 9.39 -11.61 0.59
N SER A 182 10.41 -12.45 0.71
CA SER A 182 10.87 -13.30 -0.40
C SER A 182 10.11 -14.63 -0.30
N LEU A 183 9.02 -14.77 -1.05
CA LEU A 183 8.42 -16.09 -1.26
C LEU A 183 9.23 -16.77 -2.36
N ASP A 184 10.03 -17.78 -2.01
CA ASP A 184 10.68 -18.65 -3.00
C ASP A 184 9.67 -19.67 -3.52
N LEU A 185 8.86 -19.25 -4.49
CA LEU A 185 7.88 -20.13 -5.15
C LEU A 185 8.54 -21.20 -6.04
N ALA A 186 9.87 -21.13 -6.25
CA ALA A 186 10.58 -21.98 -7.20
C ALA A 186 11.37 -23.11 -6.53
N ALA A 187 11.50 -23.13 -5.19
CA ALA A 187 12.00 -24.29 -4.45
C ALA A 187 11.12 -25.55 -4.62
N ASN A 188 9.93 -25.42 -5.23
CA ASN A 188 8.92 -26.48 -5.31
C ASN A 188 8.58 -26.87 -6.77
N ALA A 189 9.37 -26.41 -7.75
CA ALA A 189 9.05 -26.55 -9.17
C ALA A 189 9.38 -27.93 -9.75
N GLU A 190 8.82 -29.01 -9.18
CA GLU A 190 8.64 -30.27 -9.90
C GLU A 190 7.15 -30.51 -10.14
N TRP A 191 6.75 -30.50 -11.42
CA TRP A 191 5.37 -30.56 -11.90
C TRP A 191 4.76 -31.98 -11.77
N VAL A 192 4.61 -32.42 -10.53
CA VAL A 192 3.63 -33.40 -10.07
C VAL A 192 2.62 -32.62 -9.22
N ALA A 193 1.38 -33.11 -9.03
CA ALA A 193 0.45 -32.50 -8.07
C ALA A 193 1.01 -32.67 -6.65
N VAL A 194 1.97 -31.83 -6.28
CA VAL A 194 2.49 -31.70 -4.92
C VAL A 194 1.36 -31.08 -4.11
N SER A 195 1.00 -31.73 -3.00
CA SER A 195 0.13 -31.12 -1.99
C SER A 195 0.73 -29.78 -1.59
N ASP A 196 -0.06 -28.72 -1.65
CA ASP A 196 0.37 -27.40 -1.22
C ASP A 196 0.87 -27.47 0.23
N SER A 197 2.15 -27.15 0.42
CA SER A 197 2.85 -27.27 1.70
C SER A 197 3.36 -25.92 2.19
N LEU A 198 3.02 -24.82 1.50
CA LEU A 198 3.43 -23.49 1.93
C LEU A 198 2.40 -22.97 2.91
N PRO A 199 2.81 -22.55 4.11
CA PRO A 199 1.88 -22.00 5.08
C PRO A 199 1.48 -20.57 4.70
N PRO A 200 0.26 -20.14 5.10
CA PRO A 200 -0.20 -18.77 4.88
C PRO A 200 0.64 -17.79 5.68
N VAL A 201 1.02 -16.68 5.04
CA VAL A 201 1.83 -15.60 5.63
C VAL A 201 1.04 -14.29 5.62
N VAL A 202 1.13 -13.54 6.72
CA VAL A 202 0.64 -12.15 6.75
C VAL A 202 1.59 -11.28 5.92
N THR A 203 1.09 -10.75 4.81
CA THR A 203 1.87 -9.91 3.89
C THR A 203 1.83 -8.42 4.24
N SER A 204 0.85 -8.00 5.03
CA SER A 204 0.70 -6.64 5.56
C SER A 204 -0.43 -6.59 6.60
N HIS A 205 -0.44 -5.54 7.40
CA HIS A 205 -1.50 -5.30 8.37
C HIS A 205 -1.87 -3.81 8.49
N PHE A 206 -3.05 -3.55 9.02
CA PHE A 206 -3.53 -2.24 9.44
C PHE A 206 -4.04 -2.33 10.89
N PRO A 207 -3.77 -1.34 11.76
CA PRO A 207 -2.88 -0.20 11.54
C PRO A 207 -1.43 -0.61 11.27
N ALA A 208 -0.62 0.30 10.71
CA ALA A 208 0.80 0.05 10.58
C ALA A 208 1.45 0.00 11.98
N LYS A 209 2.58 -0.73 12.11
CA LYS A 209 3.28 -0.84 13.39
C LYS A 209 3.69 0.55 13.89
N GLY A 210 3.34 0.87 15.13
CA GLY A 210 3.61 2.17 15.76
C GLY A 210 2.74 3.32 15.23
N ALA A 211 1.74 3.04 14.39
CA ALA A 211 0.82 4.07 13.94
C ALA A 211 -0.01 4.61 15.11
N ARG A 212 -0.40 5.88 15.02
CA ARG A 212 -1.45 6.47 15.84
C ARG A 212 -2.72 6.58 15.01
N VAL A 213 -3.83 6.06 15.52
CA VAL A 213 -5.12 6.05 14.84
C VAL A 213 -6.22 6.65 15.71
N ALA A 214 -7.30 7.11 15.08
CA ALA A 214 -8.46 7.58 15.82
C ALA A 214 -9.03 6.45 16.69
N ALA A 215 -9.42 6.80 17.92
CA ALA A 215 -10.07 5.85 18.84
C ALA A 215 -11.46 5.38 18.34
N SER A 216 -12.05 6.09 17.38
CA SER A 216 -13.38 5.81 16.84
C SER A 216 -13.40 4.55 15.96
N ARG A 217 -13.59 3.39 16.59
CA ARG A 217 -13.79 2.07 15.97
C ARG A 217 -12.79 1.69 14.87
N ALA A 218 -11.51 2.08 14.99
CA ALA A 218 -10.49 1.66 14.02
C ALA A 218 -10.39 0.13 13.97
N ARG A 219 -10.53 -0.44 12.77
CA ARG A 219 -10.44 -1.89 12.54
C ARG A 219 -8.98 -2.34 12.54
N VAL A 220 -8.78 -3.62 12.83
CA VAL A 220 -7.53 -4.32 12.55
C VAL A 220 -7.73 -5.18 11.30
N VAL A 221 -6.81 -5.11 10.34
CA VAL A 221 -6.88 -5.86 9.09
C VAL A 221 -5.56 -6.57 8.85
N PHE A 222 -5.58 -7.86 8.58
CA PHE A 222 -4.44 -8.64 8.11
C PHE A 222 -4.67 -9.05 6.66
N SER A 223 -3.71 -8.78 5.78
CA SER A 223 -3.69 -9.34 4.41
C SER A 223 -2.80 -10.57 4.37
N LEU A 224 -3.25 -11.59 3.64
CA LEU A 224 -2.59 -12.89 3.57
C LEU A 224 -1.98 -13.15 2.19
N SER A 225 -0.99 -14.04 2.13
CA SER A 225 -0.34 -14.51 0.90
C SER A 225 -1.28 -15.35 0.03
N GLU A 226 -2.26 -16.00 0.65
CA GLU A 226 -3.12 -17.00 0.03
C GLU A 226 -4.47 -17.13 0.77
N PRO A 227 -5.48 -17.82 0.19
CA PRO A 227 -6.77 -17.98 0.83
C PRO A 227 -6.75 -18.99 1.99
N LEU A 228 -7.45 -18.64 3.06
CA LEU A 228 -7.79 -19.54 4.16
C LEU A 228 -9.06 -20.36 3.92
N GLN A 229 -9.16 -21.50 4.62
CA GLN A 229 -10.43 -22.16 4.85
C GLN A 229 -11.32 -21.28 5.72
N ALA A 230 -12.46 -20.83 5.20
CA ALA A 230 -13.33 -19.92 5.96
C ALA A 230 -13.80 -20.50 7.31
N ALA A 231 -13.91 -21.83 7.42
CA ALA A 231 -14.32 -22.51 8.64
C ALA A 231 -13.19 -22.67 9.67
N SER A 232 -11.91 -22.51 9.28
CA SER A 232 -10.79 -22.60 10.21
C SER A 232 -10.63 -21.32 11.02
N VAL A 233 -10.98 -20.16 10.44
CA VAL A 233 -10.87 -18.84 11.09
C VAL A 233 -11.80 -18.75 12.30
N ARG A 234 -11.23 -18.89 13.50
CA ARG A 234 -12.00 -18.83 14.76
C ARG A 234 -12.27 -17.40 15.20
N SER A 235 -13.31 -17.21 16.01
CA SER A 235 -13.63 -15.90 16.60
C SER A 235 -12.54 -15.35 17.52
N THR A 236 -11.67 -16.23 18.03
CA THR A 236 -10.52 -15.92 18.89
C THR A 236 -9.20 -15.79 18.12
N ALA A 237 -9.22 -15.86 16.78
CA ALA A 237 -7.99 -15.81 15.98
C ALA A 237 -7.21 -14.50 16.16
N VAL A 238 -7.91 -13.39 16.45
CA VAL A 238 -7.29 -12.10 16.72
C VAL A 238 -7.56 -11.67 18.16
N THR A 239 -6.50 -11.36 18.89
CA THR A 239 -6.55 -10.75 20.22
C THR A 239 -6.01 -9.34 20.15
N VAL A 240 -6.73 -8.38 20.72
CA VAL A 240 -6.30 -6.99 20.89
C VAL A 240 -6.26 -6.69 22.39
N MET A 241 -5.11 -6.26 22.89
CA MET A 241 -4.88 -6.00 24.31
C MET A 241 -4.23 -4.63 24.49
N GLY A 242 -4.92 -3.72 25.18
CA GLY A 242 -4.37 -2.44 25.62
C GLY A 242 -3.46 -2.60 26.84
N GLU A 243 -2.46 -1.71 26.95
CA GLU A 243 -1.57 -1.65 28.11
C GLU A 243 -2.32 -1.20 29.36
N GLU A 244 -3.29 -0.30 29.20
CA GLU A 244 -4.14 0.18 30.29
C GLU A 244 -5.49 -0.54 30.34
N ALA A 245 -6.14 -0.69 29.18
CA ALA A 245 -7.51 -1.23 29.12
C ALA A 245 -7.57 -2.76 29.28
N GLY A 246 -6.46 -3.48 29.11
CA GLY A 246 -6.46 -4.95 29.02
C GLY A 246 -7.11 -5.44 27.73
N ILE A 247 -7.78 -6.60 27.75
CA ILE A 247 -8.38 -7.19 26.54
C ILE A 247 -9.49 -6.28 25.99
N VAL A 248 -9.35 -5.88 24.73
CA VAL A 248 -10.35 -5.09 24.00
C VAL A 248 -11.29 -6.05 23.25
N PRO A 249 -12.60 -6.03 23.52
CA PRO A 249 -13.55 -6.91 22.85
C PRO A 249 -13.77 -6.50 21.39
N GLY A 250 -13.92 -7.50 20.51
CA GLY A 250 -14.26 -7.28 19.11
C GLY A 250 -14.64 -8.58 18.39
N VAL A 251 -14.98 -8.45 17.11
CA VAL A 251 -15.47 -9.53 16.26
C VAL A 251 -14.49 -9.77 15.13
N VAL A 252 -14.07 -11.03 14.97
CA VAL A 252 -13.25 -11.48 13.83
C VAL A 252 -14.15 -11.91 12.68
N SER A 253 -13.78 -11.51 11.47
CA SER A 253 -14.39 -11.94 10.22
C SER A 253 -13.32 -12.19 9.15
N TYR A 254 -13.66 -12.96 8.11
CA TYR A 254 -12.76 -13.28 7.01
C TYR A 254 -13.39 -12.94 5.66
N ASP A 255 -12.73 -12.05 4.90
CA ASP A 255 -13.08 -11.73 3.50
C ASP A 255 -12.35 -12.70 2.55
N THR A 256 -13.06 -13.76 2.15
CA THR A 256 -12.53 -14.82 1.28
C THR A 256 -12.12 -14.31 -0.11
N LEU A 257 -12.72 -13.21 -0.59
CA LEU A 257 -12.42 -12.67 -1.92
C LEU A 257 -11.11 -11.87 -1.92
N ARG A 258 -10.82 -11.19 -0.81
CA ARG A 258 -9.64 -10.32 -0.67
C ARG A 258 -8.50 -10.91 0.15
N TRP A 259 -8.73 -12.07 0.77
CA TRP A 259 -7.80 -12.75 1.68
C TRP A 259 -7.44 -11.88 2.88
N LEU A 260 -8.48 -11.33 3.52
CA LEU A 260 -8.34 -10.43 4.66
C LEU A 260 -8.99 -11.00 5.91
N ILE A 261 -8.24 -11.09 7.00
CA ILE A 261 -8.82 -11.25 8.35
C ILE A 261 -9.07 -9.84 8.89
N ILE A 262 -10.30 -9.59 9.35
CA ILE A 262 -10.72 -8.28 9.86
C ILE A 262 -11.22 -8.48 11.28
N TRP A 263 -10.61 -7.80 12.23
CA TRP A 263 -11.13 -7.63 13.58
C TRP A 263 -11.77 -6.24 13.70
N GLU A 264 -13.03 -6.22 14.13
CA GLU A 264 -13.80 -5.00 14.36
C GLU A 264 -14.06 -4.84 15.86
N PRO A 265 -13.70 -3.69 16.47
CA PRO A 265 -13.94 -3.50 17.89
C PRO A 265 -15.44 -3.44 18.19
N ALA A 266 -15.84 -3.96 19.35
CA ALA A 266 -17.25 -3.93 19.77
C ALA A 266 -17.70 -2.49 20.05
N GLU A 267 -16.82 -1.66 20.61
CA GLU A 267 -17.03 -0.26 20.96
C GLU A 267 -15.89 0.60 20.41
N ASP A 268 -15.87 1.90 20.72
CA ASP A 268 -14.67 2.72 20.50
C ASP A 268 -13.46 2.12 21.23
N LEU A 269 -12.29 2.25 20.62
CA LEU A 269 -11.03 1.81 21.23
C LEU A 269 -10.70 2.70 22.44
N PRO A 270 -9.95 2.18 23.43
CA PRO A 270 -9.44 2.99 24.54
C PRO A 270 -8.63 4.17 24.00
N ARG A 271 -8.85 5.37 24.53
CA ARG A 271 -8.15 6.60 24.11
C ARG A 271 -6.77 6.71 24.76
N GLY A 272 -5.79 7.24 24.03
CA GLY A 272 -4.42 7.39 24.51
C GLY A 272 -3.65 6.08 24.80
N ASP A 273 -4.26 4.91 24.59
CA ASP A 273 -3.70 3.61 24.95
C ASP A 273 -2.81 3.05 23.83
N THR A 274 -1.89 2.16 24.20
CA THR A 274 -1.10 1.36 23.27
C THR A 274 -1.69 -0.04 23.21
N LEU A 275 -2.14 -0.44 22.02
CA LEU A 275 -2.77 -1.72 21.78
C LEU A 275 -1.80 -2.70 21.12
N HIS A 276 -1.70 -3.88 21.72
CA HIS A 276 -0.97 -5.05 21.24
C HIS A 276 -1.94 -5.98 20.51
N VAL A 277 -1.69 -6.21 19.22
CA VAL A 277 -2.50 -7.09 18.38
C VAL A 277 -1.74 -8.37 18.12
N THR A 278 -2.42 -9.51 18.25
CA THR A 278 -1.87 -10.84 17.91
C THR A 278 -2.85 -11.61 17.03
N LEU A 279 -2.37 -12.15 15.90
CA LEU A 279 -3.02 -13.20 15.13
C LEU A 279 -2.43 -14.55 15.55
N ASP A 280 -3.27 -15.43 16.09
CA ASP A 280 -2.89 -16.76 16.56
C ASP A 280 -2.80 -17.74 15.36
N PRO A 281 -1.63 -18.38 15.14
CA PRO A 281 -1.45 -19.31 14.03
C PRO A 281 -2.35 -20.54 14.15
N GLY A 282 -2.60 -21.05 15.36
CA GLY A 282 -3.41 -22.25 15.59
C GLY A 282 -4.92 -22.02 15.46
N GLN A 283 -5.33 -20.84 14.98
CA GLN A 283 -6.72 -20.44 14.81
C GLN A 283 -7.07 -20.09 13.36
N VAL A 284 -6.13 -20.34 12.43
CA VAL A 284 -6.30 -20.13 10.99
C VAL A 284 -5.52 -21.19 10.19
N GLU A 285 -6.14 -21.70 9.14
CA GLU A 285 -5.54 -22.69 8.23
C GLU A 285 -5.84 -22.32 6.77
N ASP A 286 -4.87 -22.53 5.88
CA ASP A 286 -5.05 -22.41 4.44
C ASP A 286 -5.95 -23.52 3.86
N LEU A 287 -6.24 -23.47 2.56
CA LEU A 287 -7.05 -24.48 1.86
C LEU A 287 -6.45 -25.90 1.85
N ALA A 288 -5.15 -26.05 2.13
CA ALA A 288 -4.45 -27.32 2.21
C ALA A 288 -4.29 -27.83 3.66
N GLY A 289 -4.68 -27.04 4.66
CA GLY A 289 -4.59 -27.37 6.08
C GLY A 289 -3.25 -26.97 6.70
N ASN A 290 -2.47 -26.08 6.08
CA ASN A 290 -1.27 -25.53 6.69
C ASN A 290 -1.63 -24.33 7.58
N GLU A 291 -1.02 -24.27 8.77
CA GLU A 291 -1.11 -23.15 9.70
C GLU A 291 0.08 -22.19 9.51
N PRO A 292 -0.07 -20.88 9.83
CA PRO A 292 1.08 -19.99 9.89
C PRO A 292 2.15 -20.50 10.87
N VAL A 293 3.43 -20.36 10.50
CA VAL A 293 4.55 -20.92 11.28
C VAL A 293 4.74 -20.25 12.65
N SER A 294 4.33 -18.98 12.77
CA SER A 294 4.48 -18.19 13.98
C SER A 294 3.34 -17.19 14.14
N PRO A 295 2.99 -16.78 15.37
CA PRO A 295 2.07 -15.68 15.58
C PRO A 295 2.58 -14.41 14.92
N MET A 296 1.65 -13.65 14.36
CA MET A 296 1.92 -12.31 13.88
C MET A 296 1.46 -11.31 14.94
N SER A 297 2.38 -10.50 15.45
CA SER A 297 2.08 -9.49 16.46
C SER A 297 2.60 -8.11 16.07
N PHE A 298 1.82 -7.07 16.36
CA PHE A 298 2.24 -5.69 16.19
C PHE A 298 1.55 -4.77 17.21
N THR A 299 2.06 -3.54 17.33
CA THR A 299 1.52 -2.53 18.23
C THR A 299 1.08 -1.29 17.45
N PHE A 300 0.07 -0.60 17.96
CA PHE A 300 -0.35 0.73 17.52
C PHE A 300 -0.94 1.50 18.71
N SER A 301 -1.07 2.82 18.60
CA SER A 301 -1.65 3.65 19.66
C SER A 301 -2.90 4.38 19.17
N THR A 302 -3.76 4.79 20.09
CA THR A 302 -4.96 5.58 19.78
C THR A 302 -4.77 7.05 20.12
N ASP A 303 -5.51 7.92 19.46
CA ASP A 303 -5.61 9.33 19.84
C ASP A 303 -6.28 9.50 21.23
N GLU A 304 -5.99 10.63 21.88
CA GLU A 304 -6.64 11.08 23.12
C GLU A 304 -8.14 11.40 22.92
#